data_AF-A0A257W8S3-F1
#
_entry.id   AF-A0A257W8S3-F1
#
_cell.length_a   1.000
_cell.length_b   1.000
_cell.length_c   1.000
_cell.angle_alpha   90.00
_cell.angle_beta   90.00
_cell.angle_gamma   90.00
#
_symmetry.space_group_name_H-M   'P 1'
#
loop_
_entity.id
_entity.type
_entity.pdbx_description
1 polymer ?
#
loop_
_entity_poly.entity_id
_entity_poly.type
_entity_poly.pdbx_seq_one_letter_code
_entity_poly.pdbx_strand_id
1 'polypeptide(L)' 'MSASVVSAQVKPAATPGIEPAAVKLDRPSSFEQDVQPILDEKCVACHNVAIAESRLILEDVPSMLKGGKRGPAVVAKD' A
#
# COMPACT_ATOMS: atom_id res chain seq x y z
N MET A 1 -26.37 13.54 -40.47
CA MET A 1 -26.17 14.27 -39.19
C MET A 1 -25.93 13.22 -38.12
N SER A 2 -24.74 13.18 -37.53
CA SER A 2 -24.48 12.75 -36.15
C SER A 2 -22.98 12.77 -35.92
N ALA A 3 -22.60 13.52 -34.89
CA ALA A 3 -21.30 14.13 -34.68
C ALA A 3 -20.25 13.14 -34.15
N SER A 4 -19.02 13.30 -34.61
CA SER A 4 -17.82 12.75 -33.96
C SER A 4 -17.64 13.43 -32.60
N VAL A 5 -17.81 12.67 -31.52
CA VAL A 5 -17.39 13.10 -30.20
C VAL A 5 -15.89 12.85 -30.07
N VAL A 6 -15.11 13.93 -30.03
CA VAL A 6 -13.70 13.88 -29.63
C VAL A 6 -13.67 13.72 -28.11
N SER A 7 -13.25 12.54 -27.65
CA SER A 7 -12.91 12.32 -26.25
C SER A 7 -11.63 13.08 -25.92
N ALA A 8 -11.77 14.26 -25.32
CA ALA A 8 -10.65 14.93 -24.67
C ALA A 8 -10.26 14.11 -23.42
N GLN A 9 -9.07 13.53 -23.44
CA GLN A 9 -8.48 12.88 -22.29
C GLN A 9 -7.94 13.95 -21.33
N VAL A 10 -8.59 14.14 -20.19
CA VAL A 10 -8.03 14.92 -19.09
C VAL A 10 -7.01 14.03 -18.38
N LYS A 11 -5.72 14.39 -18.48
CA LYS A 11 -4.62 13.79 -17.71
C LYS A 11 -4.90 14.04 -16.22
N PRO A 12 -4.97 13.01 -15.35
CA PRO A 12 -5.16 13.24 -13.93
C PRO A 12 -3.98 14.05 -13.42
N ALA A 13 -4.23 15.23 -12.87
CA ALA A 13 -3.22 15.97 -12.13
C ALA A 13 -2.89 15.15 -10.87
N ALA A 14 -1.60 14.89 -10.65
CA ALA A 14 -1.13 14.18 -9.47
C ALA A 14 -1.54 14.97 -8.22
N THR A 15 -2.43 14.41 -7.41
CA THR A 15 -2.72 14.92 -6.07
C THR A 15 -1.40 14.98 -5.30
N PRO A 16 -1.08 16.10 -4.63
CA PRO A 16 0.09 16.15 -3.75
C PRO A 16 0.00 14.97 -2.77
N GLY A 17 1.04 14.13 -2.75
CA GLY A 17 1.09 13.00 -1.83
C GLY A 17 0.97 13.48 -0.39
N ILE A 18 0.42 12.65 0.48
CA ILE A 18 0.45 12.90 1.92
C ILE A 18 1.92 12.90 2.32
N GLU A 19 2.47 14.05 2.69
CA GLU A 19 3.83 14.11 3.21
C GLU A 19 3.86 13.40 4.58
N PRO A 20 4.72 12.40 4.76
CA PRO A 20 4.89 11.78 6.06
C PRO A 20 5.35 12.83 7.06
N ALA A 21 4.64 12.93 8.19
CA ALA A 21 5.13 13.75 9.30
C ALA A 21 6.49 13.23 9.77
N ALA A 22 7.36 14.14 10.21
CA ALA A 22 8.65 13.76 10.75
C ALA A 22 8.47 12.81 11.96
N VAL A 23 9.05 11.61 11.85
CA VAL A 23 9.03 10.61 12.92
C VAL A 23 9.90 11.11 14.08
N LYS A 24 9.28 11.33 15.24
CA LYS A 24 9.97 11.76 16.46
C LYS A 24 10.25 10.55 17.34
N LEU A 25 11.29 9.80 17.00
CA LEU A 25 11.78 8.68 17.80
C LEU A 25 13.25 8.95 18.15
N ASP A 26 13.63 8.69 19.41
CA ASP A 26 15.02 8.74 19.87
C ASP A 26 15.84 7.50 19.43
N ARG A 27 15.23 6.65 18.60
CA ARG A 27 15.79 5.43 18.02
C ARG A 27 15.37 5.30 16.55
N PRO A 28 16.06 4.48 15.74
CA PRO A 28 15.55 4.08 14.44
C PRO A 28 14.17 3.40 14.55
N SER A 29 13.34 3.58 13.52
CA SER A 29 12.10 2.83 13.40
C SER A 29 12.38 1.34 13.23
N SER A 30 11.65 0.48 13.94
CA SER A 30 11.70 -0.97 13.84
C SER A 30 10.38 -1.48 13.29
N PHE A 31 10.44 -2.42 12.36
CA PHE A 31 9.24 -3.04 11.80
C PHE A 31 8.44 -3.76 12.90
N GLU A 32 9.13 -4.52 13.75
CA GLU A 32 8.54 -5.33 14.82
C GLU A 32 7.87 -4.47 15.90
N GLN A 33 8.47 -3.32 16.24
CA GLN A 33 7.94 -2.46 17.30
C GLN A 33 6.90 -1.46 16.79
N ASP A 34 7.09 -0.92 15.58
CA ASP A 34 6.34 0.25 15.12
C ASP A 34 5.32 -0.08 14.02
N VAL A 35 5.49 -1.18 13.27
CA VAL A 35 4.67 -1.49 12.09
C VAL A 35 3.83 -2.75 12.29
N GLN A 36 4.45 -3.86 12.70
CA GLN A 36 3.80 -5.17 12.84
C GLN A 36 2.55 -5.12 13.73
N PRO A 37 2.54 -4.49 14.92
CA PRO A 37 1.35 -4.46 15.76
C PRO A 37 0.15 -3.76 15.10
N ILE A 38 0.42 -2.74 14.27
CA ILE A 38 -0.62 -2.02 13.53
C ILE A 38 -1.22 -2.93 12.46
N LEU A 39 -0.39 -3.66 11.72
CA LEU A 39 -0.84 -4.60 10.71
C LEU A 39 -1.65 -5.74 11.32
N ASP A 40 -1.19 -6.30 12.44
CA ASP A 40 -1.88 -7.36 13.17
C ASP A 40 -3.27 -6.91 13.62
N GLU A 41 -3.37 -5.72 14.21
CA GLU A 41 -4.64 -5.22 14.72
C GLU A 41 -5.63 -4.80 13.63
N LYS A 42 -5.15 -4.28 12.49
CA LYS A 42 -6.01 -3.57 11.53
C LYS A 42 -6.11 -4.22 10.17
N CYS A 43 -5.20 -5.12 9.80
CA CYS A 43 -5.06 -5.59 8.43
C CYS A 43 -5.03 -7.11 8.30
N VAL A 44 -4.33 -7.80 9.21
CA VAL A 44 -4.10 -9.26 9.16
C VAL A 44 -5.41 -10.04 9.30
N ALA A 45 -6.46 -9.46 9.92
CA ALA A 45 -7.78 -10.09 9.98
C ALA A 45 -8.32 -10.54 8.60
N CYS A 46 -7.98 -9.83 7.51
CA CYS A 46 -8.36 -10.20 6.13
C CYS A 46 -7.16 -10.56 5.25
N HIS A 47 -6.00 -9.94 5.46
CA HIS A 47 -4.81 -10.09 4.64
C HIS A 47 -3.76 -11.02 5.29
N ASN A 48 -4.17 -12.26 5.57
CA ASN A 48 -3.33 -13.34 6.11
C ASN A 48 -3.21 -14.50 5.12
N VAL A 49 -2.38 -15.50 5.42
CA VAL A 49 -2.16 -16.70 4.59
C VAL A 49 -3.42 -17.54 4.37
N ALA A 50 -4.36 -17.55 5.32
CA ALA A 50 -5.54 -18.40 5.27
C ALA A 50 -6.66 -17.81 4.40
N ILE A 51 -6.92 -16.51 4.54
CA ILE A 51 -7.97 -15.77 3.80
C ILE A 51 -7.42 -15.17 2.52
N ALA A 52 -6.22 -14.59 2.59
CA ALA A 52 -5.50 -13.95 1.50
C ALA A 52 -6.40 -13.06 0.63
N GLU A 53 -7.18 -12.17 1.25
CA GLU A 53 -8.11 -11.32 0.51
C GLU A 53 -7.35 -10.51 -0.53
N SER A 54 -7.86 -10.50 -1.78
CA SER A 54 -7.16 -9.92 -2.93
C SER A 54 -5.74 -10.45 -3.15
N ARG A 55 -5.45 -11.69 -2.72
CA ARG A 55 -4.14 -12.35 -2.78
C ARG A 55 -3.01 -11.61 -2.04
N LEU A 56 -3.35 -10.77 -1.07
CA LEU A 56 -2.38 -10.01 -0.28
C LEU A 56 -2.20 -10.66 1.10
N ILE A 57 -0.95 -10.80 1.52
CA ILE A 57 -0.54 -11.35 2.81
C ILE A 57 0.40 -10.33 3.48
N LEU A 58 0.08 -9.93 4.71
CA LEU A 58 0.79 -8.88 5.46
C LEU A 58 1.45 -9.38 6.77
N GLU A 59 1.49 -10.70 6.99
CA GLU A 59 2.06 -11.32 8.21
C GLU A 59 3.60 -11.31 8.23
N ASP A 60 4.24 -11.20 7.06
CA ASP A 60 5.70 -11.19 6.94
C ASP A 60 6.19 -10.28 5.80
N VAL A 61 7.40 -9.73 5.97
CA VAL A 61 7.99 -8.78 5.02
C VAL A 61 8.15 -9.36 3.60
N PRO A 62 8.66 -10.59 3.40
CA PRO A 62 8.71 -11.20 2.06
C PRO A 62 7.36 -11.24 1.34
N SER A 63 6.30 -11.63 2.05
CA SER A 63 4.94 -11.66 1.51
C SER A 63 4.41 -10.27 1.17
N MET A 64 4.70 -9.27 2.01
CA MET A 64 4.33 -7.87 1.75
C MET A 64 4.99 -7.33 0.46
N LEU A 65 6.28 -7.63 0.26
CA LEU A 65 7.04 -7.22 -0.92
C LEU A 65 6.56 -7.92 -2.21
N LYS A 66 6.10 -9.17 -2.10
CA LYS A 66 5.45 -9.89 -3.21
C LYS A 66 4.18 -9.18 -3.69
N GLY A 67 3.45 -8.53 -2.77
CA GLY A 67 2.22 -7.82 -3.07
C GLY A 67 1.02 -8.74 -3.32
N GLY A 68 -0.03 -8.18 -3.94
CA GLY A 68 -1.30 -8.87 -4.14
C GLY A 68 -1.80 -8.83 -5.59
N LYS A 69 -3.09 -9.14 -5.79
CA LYS A 69 -3.76 -9.17 -7.10
C LYS A 69 -3.61 -7.86 -7.89
N ARG A 70 -3.46 -6.73 -7.18
CA ARG A 70 -3.40 -5.38 -7.77
C ARG A 70 -1.97 -4.88 -8.01
N GLY A 71 -0.96 -5.71 -7.76
CA GLY A 71 0.45 -5.34 -7.85
C GLY A 71 1.12 -5.19 -6.48
N PRO A 72 2.27 -4.50 -6.42
CA PRO A 72 3.06 -4.37 -5.20
C PRO A 72 2.29 -3.62 -4.12
N ALA A 73 2.33 -4.13 -2.89
CA ALA A 73 1.77 -3.45 -1.73
C ALA A 73 2.81 -2.50 -1.08
N VAL A 74 4.08 -2.89 -1.14
CA VAL A 74 5.21 -2.12 -0.64
C VAL A 74 6.31 -2.15 -1.68
N VAL A 75 6.95 -1.00 -1.90
CA VAL A 75 8.15 -0.88 -2.74
C VAL A 75 9.28 -0.42 -1.83
N ALA A 76 10.27 -1.29 -1.62
CA ALA A 76 11.48 -0.91 -0.90
C ALA A 76 12.20 0.22 -1.66
N LYS A 77 12.66 1.23 -0.93
CA LYS A 77 13.54 2.26 -1.45
C LYS A 77 14.96 1.99 -0.98
N ASP A 78 15.91 2.36 -1.81
CA ASP A 78 17.34 2.28 -1.56
C ASP A 78 17.80 3.32 -0.53
#